data_AF-A0A4Q2YI43-F1
#
_entry.id   AF-A0A4Q2YI43-F1
#
_cell.length_a   1.000
_cell.length_b   1.000
_cell.length_c   1.000
_cell.angle_alpha   90.00
_cell.angle_beta   90.00
_cell.angle_gamma   90.00
#
_symmetry.space_group_name_H-M   'P 1'
#
loop_
_entity.id
_entity.type
_entity.pdbx_description
1 polymer ?
#
loop_
_entity_poly.entity_id
_entity_poly.type
_entity_poly.pdbx_seq_one_letter_code
_entity_poly.pdbx_strand_id
1 'polypeptide(L)' 'LAVPVAMAASADFMLPVGTPPNAIAYGSGLVTLPEMMRAGFRVNILFAILIPLLMWTVGRWAFGI' A
#
# COMPACT_ATOMS: atom_id res chain seq x y z
N LEU A 1 -6.26 -1.28 17.09
CA LEU A 1 -5.31 -2.13 16.33
C LEU A 1 -5.86 -2.59 14.97
N ALA A 2 -7.16 -2.87 14.82
CA ALA A 2 -7.72 -3.30 13.54
C ALA A 2 -7.64 -2.26 12.40
N VAL A 3 -7.78 -0.96 12.71
CA VAL A 3 -7.76 0.13 11.71
C VAL A 3 -6.43 0.23 10.94
N PRO A 4 -5.25 0.34 11.57
CA PRO A 4 -3.99 0.38 10.83
C PRO A 4 -3.68 -0.92 10.10
N VAL A 5 -4.12 -2.07 10.64
CA VAL A 5 -3.95 -3.37 9.99
C VAL A 5 -4.80 -3.47 8.72
N ALA A 6 -6.06 -3.00 8.75
CA ALA A 6 -6.92 -2.96 7.57
C ALA A 6 -6.35 -2.02 6.48
N MET A 7 -5.85 -0.85 6.87
CA MET A 7 -5.21 0.10 5.95
C MET A 7 -3.92 -0.46 5.34
N ALA A 8 -3.11 -1.18 6.12
CA ALA A 8 -1.90 -1.83 5.62
C ALA A 8 -2.21 -3.03 4.70
N ALA A 9 -3.24 -3.81 5.01
CA ALA A 9 -3.67 -4.95 4.20
C ALA A 9 -4.21 -4.51 2.81
N SER A 10 -4.79 -3.32 2.70
CA SER A 10 -5.21 -2.75 1.41
C SER A 10 -4.05 -2.26 0.54
N ALA A 11 -2.82 -2.20 1.06
CA ALA A 11 -1.65 -1.68 0.35
C ALA A 11 -0.84 -2.77 -0.41
N ASP A 12 -1.47 -3.87 -0.80
CA ASP A 12 -0.83 -4.93 -1.60
C ASP A 12 -0.66 -4.50 -3.07
N PHE A 13 0.31 -3.62 -3.31
CA PHE A 13 0.67 -3.09 -4.64
C PHE A 13 1.82 -3.85 -5.30
N MET A 14 2.35 -4.89 -4.66
CA MET A 14 3.62 -5.51 -5.08
C MET A 14 3.44 -6.62 -6.11
N LEU A 15 2.24 -7.20 -6.20
CA LEU A 15 1.92 -8.28 -7.12
C LEU A 15 0.85 -7.87 -8.13
N PRO A 16 0.91 -8.38 -9.38
CA PRO A 16 -0.07 -8.08 -10.42
C PRO A 16 -1.46 -8.65 -10.11
N VAL A 17 -1.54 -9.63 -9.23
CA VAL A 17 -2.78 -10.33 -8.88
C VAL A 17 -3.67 -9.53 -7.92
N GLY A 18 -3.14 -8.50 -7.26
CA GLY A 18 -3.84 -7.79 -6.18
C GLY A 18 -4.94 -6.84 -6.65
N THR A 19 -4.80 -6.20 -7.82
CA THR A 19 -5.79 -5.24 -8.34
C THR A 19 -5.86 -5.21 -9.88
N PRO A 20 -7.05 -5.02 -10.50
CA PRO A 20 -7.22 -4.99 -11.95
C PRO A 20 -6.28 -4.01 -12.70
N PRO A 21 -5.97 -2.80 -12.18
CA PRO A 21 -5.04 -1.90 -12.84
C PRO A 21 -3.60 -2.43 -12.95
N ASN A 22 -3.10 -3.13 -11.91
CA ASN A 22 -1.73 -3.66 -11.89
C ASN A 22 -1.58 -4.84 -12.87
N ALA A 23 -2.63 -5.66 -13.01
CA ALA A 23 -2.72 -6.72 -14.01
C ALA A 23 -2.72 -6.17 -15.45
N ILE A 24 -3.43 -5.07 -15.72
CA ILE A 24 -3.45 -4.41 -17.03
C ILE A 24 -2.08 -3.81 -17.37
N ALA A 25 -1.43 -3.17 -16.40
CA ALA A 25 -0.08 -2.62 -16.58
C ALA A 25 0.96 -3.72 -16.90
N TYR A 26 0.93 -4.84 -16.18
CA TYR A 26 1.77 -6.00 -16.47
C TYR A 26 1.44 -6.64 -17.84
N GLY A 27 0.14 -6.77 -18.16
CA GLY A 27 -0.35 -7.32 -19.42
C GLY A 27 -0.04 -6.48 -20.66
N SER A 28 0.28 -5.19 -20.48
CA SER A 28 0.72 -4.30 -21.57
C SER A 28 2.11 -4.63 -22.13
N GLY A 29 2.90 -5.46 -21.43
CA GLY A 29 4.27 -5.80 -21.80
C GLY A 29 5.29 -4.66 -21.60
N LEU A 30 4.84 -3.48 -21.17
CA LEU A 30 5.68 -2.31 -20.91
C LEU A 30 6.33 -2.32 -19.52
N VAL A 31 5.82 -3.13 -18.59
CA VAL A 31 6.28 -3.18 -17.21
C VAL A 31 6.61 -4.62 -16.83
N THR A 32 7.87 -4.85 -16.44
CA THR A 32 8.34 -6.18 -16.02
C THR A 32 8.00 -6.45 -14.55
N LEU A 33 7.87 -7.73 -14.18
CA LEU A 33 7.58 -8.13 -12.80
C LEU A 33 8.58 -7.54 -11.77
N PRO A 34 9.90 -7.50 -12.02
CA PRO A 34 10.86 -6.89 -11.10
C PRO A 34 10.69 -5.37 -10.93
N GLU A 35 10.29 -4.66 -11.99
CA GLU A 35 10.01 -3.22 -11.92
C GLU A 35 8.77 -2.93 -11.08
N MET A 36 7.72 -3.72 -11.29
CA MET A 36 6.49 -3.64 -10.51
C MET A 36 6.73 -3.95 -9.03
N MET A 37 7.52 -4.98 -8.72
CA MET A 37 7.90 -5.31 -7.35
C MET A 37 8.68 -4.17 -6.68
N ARG A 38 9.67 -3.56 -7.37
CA ARG A 38 10.43 -2.43 -6.81
C ARG A 38 9.59 -1.18 -6.63
N ALA A 39 8.63 -0.92 -7.52
CA ALA A 39 7.68 0.17 -7.37
C ALA A 39 6.75 -0.09 -6.17
N GLY A 40 6.13 -1.27 -6.10
CA GLY A 40 5.23 -1.66 -5.02
C GLY A 40 5.90 -1.72 -3.65
N PHE A 41 7.16 -2.14 -3.58
CA PHE A 41 7.94 -2.16 -2.34
C PHE A 41 8.21 -0.75 -1.79
N ARG A 42 8.55 0.22 -2.65
CA ARG A 42 8.75 1.62 -2.26
C ARG A 42 7.46 2.24 -1.71
N VAL A 43 6.33 1.95 -2.35
CA VAL A 43 5.01 2.41 -1.92
C VAL A 43 4.59 1.74 -0.60
N ASN A 44 4.85 0.44 -0.44
CA ASN A 44 4.59 -0.27 0.82
C ASN A 44 5.37 0.31 2.01
N ILE A 45 6.66 0.60 1.84
CA ILE A 45 7.48 1.26 2.87
C ILE A 45 6.90 2.63 3.24
N LEU A 46 6.48 3.41 2.24
CA LEU A 46 5.87 4.71 2.47
C LEU A 46 4.61 4.59 3.35
N PHE A 47 3.70 3.69 3.02
CA PHE A 47 2.48 3.45 3.82
C PHE A 47 2.77 2.85 5.19
N ALA A 48 3.78 1.98 5.31
CA ALA A 48 4.21 1.42 6.59
C ALA A 48 4.67 2.51 7.59
N ILE A 49 5.16 3.65 7.10
CA ILE A 49 5.54 4.81 7.92
C ILE A 49 4.35 5.77 8.10
N LEU A 50 3.61 6.05 7.02
CA LEU A 50 2.50 7.00 7.02
C LEU A 50 1.31 6.55 7.88
N ILE A 51 0.94 5.27 7.84
CA ILE A 51 -0.22 4.75 8.59
C ILE A 51 -0.03 4.90 10.12
N PRO A 52 1.09 4.47 10.73
CA PRO A 52 1.33 4.73 12.15
C PRO A 52 1.38 6.23 12.48
N LEU A 53 2.00 7.05 11.63
CA LEU A 53 2.10 8.49 11.84
C LEU A 53 0.72 9.17 11.85
N LEU A 54 -0.13 8.83 10.88
CA LEU A 54 -1.51 9.30 10.77
C LEU A 54 -2.38 8.82 11.94
N MET A 55 -2.21 7.57 12.38
CA MET A 55 -2.91 7.08 13.57
C MET A 55 -2.46 7.83 14.84
N TRP A 56 -1.17 8.17 14.94
CA TRP A 56 -0.64 8.94 16.07
C TRP A 56 -1.11 10.40 16.09
N THR A 57 -1.33 11.03 14.94
CA THR A 57 -1.77 12.43 14.85
C THR A 57 -3.29 12.57 14.71
N VAL A 58 -3.85 12.09 13.60
CA VAL A 58 -5.26 12.20 13.24
C VAL A 58 -6.10 11.17 13.97
N GLY A 59 -5.62 9.92 14.11
CA GLY A 59 -6.33 8.90 14.88
C GLY A 59 -6.49 9.31 16.35
N ARG A 60 -5.46 9.92 16.91
CA ARG A 60 -5.47 10.46 18.28
C ARG A 60 -6.49 11.60 18.45
N TRP A 61 -6.55 12.51 17.48
CA TRP A 61 -7.52 13.61 17.45
C TRP A 61 -8.96 13.16 17.17
N ALA A 62 -9.15 12.21 16.24
CA ALA A 62 -10.47 11.74 15.80
C ALA A 62 -11.11 10.74 16.77
N PHE A 63 -10.32 9.88 17.42
CA PHE A 63 -10.80 8.90 18.41
C PHE A 63 -10.60 9.37 19.86
N GLY A 64 -10.01 10.55 20.09
CA GLY A 64 -9.97 11.23 21.39
C GLY A 64 -9.18 10.51 22.48
N ILE A 65 -8.05 9.87 22.14
CA ILE A 65 -7.20 9.09 23.07
C ILE A 65 -5.89 9.82 23.40
#